data_AF-A0A0R1MRY7-F1
#
_entry.id   AF-A0A0R1MRY7-F1
#
_cell.length_a   1.000
_cell.length_b   1.000
_cell.length_c   1.000
_cell.angle_alpha   90.00
_cell.angle_beta   90.00
_cell.angle_gamma   90.00
#
_symmetry.space_group_name_H-M   'P 1'
#
loop_
_entity.id
_entity.type
_entity.pdbx_description
1 polymer ?
#
loop_
_entity_poly.entity_id
_entity_poly.type
_entity_poly.pdbx_seq_one_letter_code
_entity_poly.pdbx_strand_id
1 'polypeptide(L)' 'MTKKFLSEHNISFEEHNINTEPQYIDYLKEKGFRSVPVIEDNNDPIINGFRPDLLRNLAVQ' A
#
# COMPACT_ATOMS: atom_id res chain seq x y z
N MET A 1 1.19 10.61 0.32
CA MET A 1 2.39 10.63 -0.56
C MET A 1 2.45 9.41 -1.46
N THR A 2 2.27 8.19 -0.92
CA THR A 2 2.18 6.94 -1.71
C THR A 2 1.14 6.96 -2.84
N LYS A 3 -0.11 7.33 -2.54
CA LYS A 3 -1.19 7.44 -3.54
C LYS A 3 -0.82 8.36 -4.73
N LYS A 4 -0.27 9.54 -4.42
CA LYS A 4 0.12 10.53 -5.41
C LYS A 4 1.18 9.97 -6.36
N PHE A 5 2.16 9.24 -5.83
CA PHE A 5 3.19 8.57 -6.62
C PHE A 5 2.59 7.54 -7.59
N LEU A 6 1.72 6.66 -7.12
CA LEU A 6 1.09 5.64 -7.97
C LEU A 6 0.27 6.29 -9.11
N SER A 7 -0.49 7.34 -8.79
CA SER A 7 -1.25 8.09 -9.79
C SER A 7 -0.35 8.81 -10.80
N GLU A 8 0.76 9.43 -10.36
CA GLU A 8 1.72 10.11 -11.23
C GLU A 8 2.42 9.16 -12.21
N HIS A 9 2.61 7.91 -11.80
CA HIS A 9 3.23 6.87 -12.61
C HIS A 9 2.20 6.00 -13.38
N ASN A 10 0.92 6.40 -13.42
CA ASN A 10 -0.17 5.66 -14.08
C ASN A 10 -0.29 4.19 -13.64
N ILE A 11 0.13 3.87 -12.41
CA ILE A 11 0.02 2.54 -11.84
C ILE A 11 -1.42 2.36 -11.38
N SER A 12 -2.11 1.32 -11.84
CA SER A 12 -3.44 0.96 -11.34
C SER A 12 -3.34 0.44 -9.90
N PHE A 13 -4.14 0.99 -9.00
CA PHE A 13 -4.24 0.53 -7.62
C PHE A 13 -5.66 0.69 -7.09
N GLU A 14 -6.01 -0.14 -6.12
CA GLU A 14 -7.21 0.03 -5.31
C GLU A 14 -6.81 0.62 -3.96
N GLU A 15 -7.57 1.61 -3.48
CA GLU A 15 -7.32 2.25 -2.19
C GLU A 15 -8.33 1.76 -1.17
N HIS A 16 -7.83 1.09 -0.13
CA HIS A 16 -8.62 0.77 1.07
C HIS A 16 -8.22 1.70 2.21
N ASN A 17 -9.15 2.55 2.64
CA ASN A 17 -8.92 3.48 3.74
C ASN A 17 -9.51 2.93 5.04
N ILE A 18 -8.64 2.53 5.97
CA ILE A 18 -9.04 1.94 7.25
C ILE A 18 -9.92 2.85 8.13
N ASN A 19 -9.99 4.16 7.85
CA ASN A 19 -10.90 5.07 8.57
C ASN A 19 -12.35 4.94 8.09
N THR A 20 -12.56 4.58 6.82
CA THR A 20 -13.89 4.33 6.24
C THR A 20 -14.22 2.85 6.21
N GLU A 21 -13.19 2.00 6.15
CA GLU A 21 -13.28 0.55 6.00
C GLU A 21 -12.50 -0.15 7.13
N PRO A 22 -13.02 -0.12 8.37
CA PRO A 22 -12.34 -0.67 9.54
C PRO A 22 -12.12 -2.19 9.46
N GLN A 23 -12.84 -2.92 8.59
CA GLN A 23 -12.63 -4.35 8.36
C GLN A 23 -11.20 -4.68 7.91
N TYR A 24 -10.52 -3.75 7.24
CA TYR A 24 -9.13 -3.96 6.83
C TYR A 24 -8.14 -3.83 7.99
N ILE A 25 -8.55 -3.31 9.15
CA ILE A 25 -7.68 -3.29 10.33
C ILE A 25 -7.38 -4.71 10.79
N ASP A 26 -8.39 -5.59 10.80
CA ASP A 26 -8.22 -6.97 11.21
C ASP A 26 -7.40 -7.75 10.18
N TYR A 27 -7.65 -7.53 8.88
CA TYR A 27 -6.80 -8.02 7.79
C TYR A 27 -5.32 -7.67 7.97
N LEU A 28 -5.02 -6.40 8.26
CA LEU A 28 -3.65 -5.95 8.49
C LEU A 28 -3.02 -6.61 9.73
N LYS A 29 -3.78 -6.75 10.82
CA LYS A 29 -3.32 -7.41 12.05
C LYS A 29 -3.03 -8.89 11.83
N GLU A 30 -3.90 -9.61 11.11
CA GLU A 30 -3.71 -11.03 10.78
C GLU A 30 -2.43 -11.24 9.98
N LYS A 31 -2.12 -10.32 9.05
CA LYS A 31 -0.85 -10.32 8.31
C LYS A 31 0.36 -9.82 9.11
N GLY A 32 0.18 -9.39 10.36
CA GLY A 32 1.25 -8.92 11.24
C GLY A 32 1.66 -7.46 11.01
N PHE A 33 0.91 -6.70 10.22
CA PHE A 33 1.16 -5.28 9.99
C PHE A 33 0.67 -4.43 11.17
N ARG A 34 1.49 -3.46 11.56
CA ARG A 34 1.21 -2.54 12.68
C ARG A 34 1.21 -1.07 12.26
N SER A 35 1.51 -0.80 10.99
CA SER A 35 1.68 0.53 10.43
C SER A 35 1.11 0.59 9.02
N VAL A 36 0.51 1.73 8.69
CA VAL A 36 0.09 2.11 7.34
C VAL A 36 1.03 3.20 6.81
N PRO A 37 1.15 3.38 5.48
CA PRO A 37 0.50 2.65 4.40
C PRO A 37 1.08 1.25 4.16
N VAL A 38 0.25 0.30 3.74
CA VAL A 38 0.67 -1.02 3.23
C VAL A 38 0.27 -1.10 1.77
N ILE A 39 1.18 -1.58 0.91
CA ILE A 39 0.90 -1.85 -0.49
C ILE A 39 1.14 -3.32 -0.73
N GLU A 40 0.18 -3.93 -1.41
CA GLU A 40 0.20 -5.33 -1.77
C GLU A 40 0.12 -5.44 -3.29
N ASP A 41 0.86 -6.40 -3.84
CA ASP A 41 0.74 -6.83 -5.23
C ASP A 41 0.17 -8.25 -5.22
N ASN A 42 -1.02 -8.44 -5.78
CA ASN A 42 -1.71 -9.74 -5.80
C ASN A 42 -1.86 -10.43 -4.43
N ASN A 43 -2.08 -9.67 -3.35
CA ASN A 43 -2.13 -10.09 -1.94
C ASN A 43 -0.78 -10.39 -1.29
N ASP A 44 0.33 -10.24 -2.02
CA ASP A 44 1.67 -10.28 -1.45
C ASP A 44 2.10 -8.88 -1.01
N PRO A 45 2.41 -8.67 0.28
CA PRO A 45 2.80 -7.36 0.78
C PRO A 45 4.21 -7.01 0.31
N ILE A 46 4.29 -5.97 -0.51
CA ILE A 46 5.56 -5.50 -1.10
C ILE A 46 6.13 -4.29 -0.35
N ILE A 47 5.27 -3.48 0.28
CA ILE A 47 5.68 -2.28 0.99
C ILE A 47 4.88 -2.16 2.28
N ASN A 48 5.59 -2.06 3.41
CA ASN A 48 5.02 -1.70 4.70
C ASN A 48 5.63 -0.38 5.18
N GLY A 49 4.76 0.60 5.45
CA GLY A 49 5.12 1.95 5.84
C GLY A 49 5.49 2.83 4.65
N PHE A 50 5.93 4.05 4.95
CA PHE A 50 6.35 5.00 3.92
C PHE A 50 7.79 4.70 3.47
N ARG A 51 7.93 3.99 2.35
CA ARG A 51 9.22 3.60 1.75
C ARG A 51 9.36 4.16 0.33
N PRO A 52 9.88 5.40 0.18
CA PRO A 52 10.02 6.03 -1.13
C PRO A 52 11.02 5.31 -2.05
N ASP A 53 11.98 4.59 -1.47
CA ASP A 53 12.94 3.74 -2.18
C ASP A 53 12.23 2.58 -2.91
N LEU A 54 11.30 1.91 -2.24
CA LEU A 54 10.54 0.80 -2.83
C LEU A 54 9.48 1.30 -3.83
N LEU A 55 8.88 2.47 -3.57
CA LEU A 55 7.95 3.08 -4.50
C LEU A 55 8.61 3.37 -5.86
N ARG A 56 9.84 3.87 -5.87
CA ARG A 56 10.58 4.10 -7.12
C ARG A 56 10.76 2.84 -7.94
N ASN A 57 10.93 1.67 -7.31
CA ASN A 57 11.05 0.41 -8.05
C ASN A 57 9.77 0.03 -8.80
N LEU A 58 8.60 0.43 -8.30
CA LEU A 58 7.32 0.18 -8.98
C LEU A 58 7.12 1.06 -10.22
N ALA A 59 7.80 2.20 -10.28
CA ALA A 59 7.71 3.15 -11.39
C ALA A 59 8.71 2.90 -12.54
N VAL A 60 9.68 2.01 -12.35
CA VAL A 60 10.77 1.75 -13.30
C VAL A 60 10.53 0.47 -14.12
N GLN A 61 9.39 -0.22 -13.92
CA GLN A 61 8.99 -1.37 -14.74
C GLN A 61 8.37 -0.95 -16.08
#